data_AF-A0A3S5Y601-F1
#
_entry.id   AF-A0A3S5Y601-F1
#
_cell.length_a   1.000
_cell.length_b   1.000
_cell.length_c   1.000
_cell.angle_alpha   90.00
_cell.angle_beta   90.00
_cell.angle_gamma   90.00
#
_symmetry.space_group_name_H-M   'P 1'
#
loop_
_entity.id
_entity.type
_entity.pdbx_description
1 polymer ?
#
loop_
_entity_poly.entity_id
_entity_poly.type
_entity_poly.pdbx_seq_one_letter_code
_entity_poly.pdbx_strand_id
1 'polypeptide(L)'
;MRHSHQPAGFPFSAIVGQDRLRLALILCAVHPGIGGVLVRGEKGTAKSTVVRALTALLPEVGEGRRARLVELPVGATEDRVVGSIDLEKVLRDGERAFQPGLLADAHQGVLYVDEVNLLHDHLVDVLLDAAAMGRVHVERDGVSHSHPAEFVLVGTMNPEEGELRPQLLDRFGLAVDVAASRDVEVRMQVVRRRLDYERDPVGFAARYAEQDADLARRIADARAVVDAVELSDAELRRIASVCASFDVEGMRADLVLARTATAHAAWRGADAVTEEDVRIAAELTLPHRRRRDPFDEPGLDPQQLDDAMEQADADARAQEEPEPDPDGTGGGASPSEPEASTHDSKSRAGEQGSPESGSGAGSERKAGAPGPQFRARLLEIPGVGDGAPGRRSRSRSTRGRAVRTTTEPGTGVHLVGTLFAAAEHQTVRGRTAGAMRLAPSDIRGAVREGREGNLVLFVVDASGSMAARDRLSAVTGAVVSLLRDAYQRRDKVAVITVRGTDAELVLPPTSSVDVAVRRLRAMRTGGRTPLAAGFLKARQVVLREQVRDPRRRALVVALTDGRATGAKDAVARARRAAGMLADTNVASIVVDCETGMVRLGLAADLARDLRGGYVRLAELSAQQVAGVVRAAA
;
A
#
# COMPACT_ATOMS: atom_id res chain seq x y z
N MET A 1 -29.79 -23.20 -27.34
CA MET A 1 -28.33 -23.02 -27.46
C MET A 1 -28.04 -21.62 -27.98
N ARG A 2 -27.74 -20.67 -27.09
CA ARG A 2 -27.20 -19.36 -27.50
C ARG A 2 -25.68 -19.47 -27.43
N HIS A 3 -25.03 -19.87 -28.52
CA HIS A 3 -23.60 -19.60 -28.67
C HIS A 3 -23.46 -18.09 -28.80
N SER A 4 -23.22 -17.40 -27.68
CA SER A 4 -22.74 -16.03 -27.71
C SER A 4 -21.46 -16.03 -28.53
N HIS A 5 -21.49 -15.46 -29.74
CA HIS A 5 -20.30 -15.03 -30.45
C HIS A 5 -19.59 -14.03 -29.54
N GLN A 6 -18.70 -14.52 -28.67
CA GLN A 6 -17.69 -13.65 -28.08
C GLN A 6 -16.85 -13.14 -29.26
N PRO A 7 -16.70 -11.82 -29.43
CA PRO A 7 -15.81 -11.29 -30.44
C PRO A 7 -14.42 -11.90 -30.23
N ALA A 8 -13.74 -12.27 -31.33
CA ALA A 8 -12.38 -12.78 -31.26
C ALA A 8 -11.54 -11.81 -30.41
N GLY A 9 -10.89 -12.30 -29.35
CA GLY A 9 -10.07 -11.47 -28.46
C GLY A 9 -8.94 -10.79 -29.22
N PHE A 10 -8.40 -9.71 -28.66
CA PHE A 10 -7.19 -9.09 -29.22
C PHE A 10 -6.01 -10.08 -29.05
N PRO A 11 -5.29 -10.47 -30.12
CA PRO A 11 -4.19 -11.43 -30.06
C PRO A 11 -3.05 -10.97 -29.14
N PHE A 12 -2.43 -11.89 -28.41
CA PHE A 12 -1.39 -11.54 -27.45
C PHE A 12 -0.07 -11.15 -28.15
N SER A 13 0.29 -11.85 -29.23
CA SER A 13 1.42 -11.52 -30.11
C SER A 13 1.28 -10.14 -30.77
N ALA A 14 0.05 -9.63 -30.93
CA ALA A 14 -0.22 -8.33 -31.52
C ALA A 14 0.00 -7.14 -30.56
N ILE A 15 0.30 -7.37 -29.28
CA ILE A 15 0.55 -6.32 -28.29
C ILE A 15 1.94 -5.71 -28.51
N VAL A 16 2.05 -4.37 -28.41
CA VAL A 16 3.28 -3.61 -28.67
C VAL A 16 3.70 -2.81 -27.45
N GLY A 17 5.00 -2.77 -27.15
CA GLY A 17 5.58 -1.88 -26.14
C GLY A 17 5.30 -2.26 -24.69
N GLN A 18 4.93 -3.52 -24.44
CA GLN A 18 4.63 -4.04 -23.09
C GLN A 18 5.41 -5.32 -22.79
N ASP A 19 6.68 -5.38 -23.20
CA ASP A 19 7.50 -6.60 -23.16
C ASP A 19 7.66 -7.17 -21.76
N ARG A 20 7.94 -6.31 -20.76
CA ARG A 20 8.05 -6.72 -19.36
C ARG A 20 6.75 -7.27 -18.80
N LEU A 21 5.60 -6.68 -19.15
CA LEU A 21 4.28 -7.19 -18.72
C LEU A 21 3.99 -8.55 -19.38
N ARG A 22 4.25 -8.67 -20.68
CA ARG A 22 4.07 -9.93 -21.40
C ARG A 22 4.93 -11.04 -20.80
N LEU A 23 6.19 -10.74 -20.51
CA LEU A 23 7.11 -11.68 -19.88
C LEU A 23 6.60 -12.11 -18.49
N ALA A 24 6.29 -11.16 -17.61
CA ALA A 24 5.79 -11.48 -16.27
C ALA A 24 4.53 -12.38 -16.29
N LEU A 25 3.61 -12.10 -17.20
CA LEU A 25 2.41 -12.91 -17.39
C LEU A 25 2.71 -14.32 -17.92
N ILE A 26 3.66 -14.45 -18.86
CA ILE A 26 4.14 -15.73 -19.36
C ILE A 26 4.79 -16.55 -18.24
N LEU A 27 5.68 -15.93 -17.45
CA LEU A 27 6.37 -16.62 -16.35
C LEU A 27 5.37 -17.14 -15.30
N CYS A 28 4.35 -16.34 -14.94
CA CYS A 28 3.28 -16.82 -14.06
C CYS A 28 2.39 -17.91 -14.69
N ALA A 29 2.25 -17.94 -16.03
CA ALA A 29 1.55 -19.03 -16.72
C ALA A 29 2.38 -20.33 -16.75
N VAL A 30 3.70 -20.21 -16.83
CA VAL A 30 4.64 -21.35 -16.74
C VAL A 30 4.68 -21.90 -15.32
N HIS A 31 4.80 -21.04 -14.31
CA HIS A 31 4.87 -21.45 -12.91
C HIS A 31 3.88 -20.65 -12.02
N PRO A 32 2.62 -21.12 -11.86
CA PRO A 32 1.60 -20.42 -11.07
C PRO A 32 1.98 -20.15 -9.60
N GLY A 33 2.83 -21.01 -9.02
CA GLY A 33 3.36 -20.85 -7.67
C GLY A 33 4.26 -19.62 -7.44
N ILE A 34 4.53 -18.80 -8.46
CA ILE A 34 5.21 -17.50 -8.32
C ILE A 34 4.38 -16.55 -7.44
N GLY A 35 3.05 -16.66 -7.43
CA GLY A 35 2.18 -15.83 -6.57
C GLY A 35 1.57 -14.61 -7.28
N GLY A 36 1.41 -14.67 -8.59
CA GLY A 36 0.68 -13.67 -9.39
C GLY A 36 1.47 -12.41 -9.77
N VAL A 37 0.84 -11.57 -10.59
CA VAL A 37 1.42 -10.34 -11.14
C VAL A 37 0.62 -9.12 -10.70
N LEU A 38 1.33 -8.11 -10.23
CA LEU A 38 0.80 -6.80 -9.90
C LEU A 38 1.19 -5.76 -10.95
N VAL A 39 0.21 -5.26 -11.69
CA VAL A 39 0.40 -4.33 -12.80
C VAL A 39 0.09 -2.90 -12.36
N ARG A 40 1.14 -2.12 -12.11
CA ARG A 40 1.06 -0.72 -11.69
C ARG A 40 1.09 0.18 -12.93
N GLY A 41 0.33 1.27 -12.94
CA GLY A 41 0.37 2.21 -14.05
C GLY A 41 -0.92 3.00 -14.25
N GLU A 42 -0.87 3.97 -15.17
CA GLU A 42 -1.97 4.87 -15.46
C GLU A 42 -3.13 4.18 -16.21
N LYS A 43 -4.31 4.82 -16.20
CA LYS A 43 -5.46 4.41 -17.01
C LYS A 43 -5.13 4.54 -18.50
N GLY A 44 -5.66 3.61 -19.32
CA GLY A 44 -5.45 3.62 -20.77
C GLY A 44 -4.17 2.92 -21.26
N THR A 45 -3.44 2.22 -20.39
CA THR A 45 -2.25 1.43 -20.72
C THR A 45 -2.56 0.00 -21.21
N ALA A 46 -3.80 -0.29 -21.61
CA ALA A 46 -4.23 -1.60 -22.14
C ALA A 46 -3.99 -2.83 -21.24
N LYS A 47 -3.83 -2.66 -19.92
CA LYS A 47 -3.57 -3.75 -18.96
C LYS A 47 -4.60 -4.89 -19.07
N SER A 48 -5.89 -4.56 -19.06
CA SER A 48 -6.97 -5.55 -19.16
C SER A 48 -6.98 -6.27 -20.52
N THR A 49 -6.57 -5.60 -21.59
CA THR A 49 -6.42 -6.21 -22.93
C THR A 49 -5.36 -7.30 -22.92
N VAL A 50 -4.20 -7.04 -22.29
CA VAL A 50 -3.09 -8.01 -22.22
C VAL A 50 -3.49 -9.25 -21.43
N VAL A 51 -4.15 -9.07 -20.28
CA VAL A 51 -4.61 -10.19 -19.44
C VAL A 51 -5.67 -11.04 -20.13
N ARG A 52 -6.63 -10.40 -20.82
CA ARG A 52 -7.63 -11.09 -21.63
C ARG A 52 -6.97 -11.90 -22.75
N ALA A 53 -5.97 -11.33 -23.43
CA ALA A 53 -5.23 -11.99 -24.49
C ALA A 53 -4.45 -13.21 -23.99
N LEU A 54 -3.84 -13.14 -22.79
CA LEU A 54 -3.13 -14.28 -22.17
C LEU A 54 -4.04 -15.49 -21.98
N THR A 55 -5.30 -15.28 -21.60
CA THR A 55 -6.26 -16.37 -21.34
C THR A 55 -6.43 -17.27 -22.56
N ALA A 56 -6.33 -16.71 -23.78
CA ALA A 56 -6.44 -17.47 -25.02
C ALA A 56 -5.20 -18.35 -25.32
N LEU A 57 -4.07 -18.08 -24.66
CA LEU A 57 -2.82 -18.82 -24.81
C LEU A 57 -2.64 -19.94 -23.78
N LEU A 58 -3.42 -19.91 -22.70
CA LEU A 58 -3.30 -20.92 -21.65
C LEU A 58 -3.72 -22.28 -22.21
N PRO A 59 -3.00 -23.36 -21.86
CA PRO A 59 -3.31 -24.69 -22.35
C PRO A 59 -4.72 -25.11 -21.95
N GLU A 60 -5.35 -25.96 -22.77
CA GLU A 60 -6.63 -26.54 -22.40
C GLU A 60 -6.48 -27.38 -21.13
N VAL A 61 -7.43 -27.16 -20.24
CA VAL A 61 -7.52 -27.81 -18.95
C VAL A 61 -8.32 -29.10 -19.15
N GLY A 62 -7.93 -30.18 -18.47
CA GLY A 62 -8.49 -31.53 -18.59
C GLY A 62 -9.99 -31.58 -18.93
N GLU A 63 -10.36 -32.51 -19.82
CA GLU A 63 -11.67 -32.59 -20.52
C GLU A 63 -11.86 -31.56 -21.67
N GLY A 64 -10.79 -30.97 -22.20
CA GLY A 64 -10.87 -30.05 -23.35
C GLY A 64 -11.55 -28.72 -23.02
N ARG A 65 -11.54 -28.31 -21.74
CA ARG A 65 -12.08 -27.01 -21.33
C ARG A 65 -11.01 -25.94 -21.49
N ARG A 66 -11.38 -24.85 -22.17
CA ARG A 66 -10.54 -23.65 -22.23
C ARG A 66 -10.41 -23.00 -20.86
N ALA A 67 -9.23 -22.47 -20.59
CA ALA A 67 -8.98 -21.61 -19.43
C ALA A 67 -10.01 -20.47 -19.38
N ARG A 68 -10.55 -20.21 -18.18
CA ARG A 68 -11.53 -19.15 -17.97
C ARG A 68 -10.86 -17.90 -17.40
N LEU A 69 -11.25 -16.75 -17.92
CA LEU A 69 -10.97 -15.47 -17.29
C LEU A 69 -12.13 -15.14 -16.35
N VAL A 70 -11.83 -15.01 -15.07
CA VAL A 70 -12.78 -14.56 -14.05
C VAL A 70 -12.39 -13.15 -13.62
N GLU A 71 -13.33 -12.22 -13.73
CA GLU A 71 -13.12 -10.83 -13.31
C GLU A 71 -13.76 -10.59 -11.96
N LEU A 72 -12.98 -10.07 -11.02
CA LEU A 72 -13.43 -9.74 -9.69
C LEU A 72 -13.90 -8.27 -9.64
N PRO A 73 -15.20 -7.99 -9.44
CA PRO A 73 -15.66 -6.61 -9.28
C PRO A 73 -15.22 -6.05 -7.92
N VAL A 74 -14.93 -4.74 -7.88
CA VAL A 74 -14.49 -4.03 -6.65
C VAL A 74 -15.47 -4.19 -5.48
N GLY A 75 -16.77 -4.32 -5.76
CA GLY A 75 -17.82 -4.51 -4.77
C GLY A 75 -18.14 -5.98 -4.43
N ALA A 76 -17.29 -6.93 -4.80
CA ALA A 76 -17.53 -8.34 -4.50
C ALA A 76 -17.56 -8.58 -2.98
N THR A 77 -18.53 -9.37 -2.53
CA THR A 77 -18.57 -9.88 -1.15
C THR A 77 -17.68 -11.09 -1.02
N GLU A 78 -17.18 -11.37 0.19
CA GLU A 78 -16.37 -12.56 0.47
C GLU A 78 -17.08 -13.85 0.09
N ASP A 79 -18.39 -13.93 0.36
CA ASP A 79 -19.26 -15.06 0.00
C ASP A 79 -19.29 -15.32 -1.52
N ARG A 80 -19.23 -14.26 -2.33
CA ARG A 80 -19.16 -14.38 -3.79
C ARG A 80 -17.77 -14.81 -4.27
N VAL A 81 -16.73 -14.42 -3.56
CA VAL A 81 -15.33 -14.76 -3.89
C VAL A 81 -15.03 -16.22 -3.54
N VAL A 82 -15.26 -16.58 -2.28
CA VAL A 82 -14.88 -17.86 -1.68
C VAL A 82 -15.95 -18.92 -1.92
N GLY A 83 -17.22 -18.51 -1.98
CA GLY A 83 -18.37 -19.39 -1.97
C GLY A 83 -19.14 -19.27 -0.66
N SER A 84 -20.38 -19.74 -0.67
CA SER A 84 -21.30 -19.63 0.47
C SER A 84 -22.13 -20.90 0.63
N ILE A 85 -22.89 -21.00 1.70
CA ILE A 85 -23.85 -22.09 1.90
C ILE A 85 -25.20 -21.64 1.33
N ASP A 86 -25.85 -22.51 0.58
CA ASP A 86 -27.21 -22.29 0.09
C ASP A 86 -28.19 -22.41 1.26
N LEU A 87 -28.48 -21.28 1.91
CA LEU A 87 -29.36 -21.20 3.07
C LEU A 87 -30.80 -21.62 2.72
N GLU A 88 -31.25 -21.39 1.48
CA GLU A 88 -32.59 -21.78 1.04
C GLU A 88 -32.72 -23.30 1.01
N LYS A 89 -31.72 -23.99 0.46
CA LYS A 89 -31.67 -25.46 0.45
C LYS A 89 -31.50 -26.06 1.86
N VAL A 90 -30.71 -25.41 2.72
CA VAL A 90 -30.58 -25.80 4.14
C VAL A 90 -31.91 -25.68 4.88
N LEU A 91 -32.66 -24.60 4.67
CA LEU A 91 -33.93 -24.35 5.36
C LEU A 91 -35.09 -25.19 4.81
N ARG A 92 -35.11 -25.47 3.50
CA ARG A 92 -36.18 -26.25 2.86
C ARG A 92 -35.98 -27.76 3.02
N ASP A 93 -34.76 -28.24 2.75
CA ASP A 93 -34.47 -29.67 2.59
C ASP A 93 -33.62 -30.22 3.77
N GLY A 94 -33.12 -29.35 4.65
CA GLY A 94 -32.21 -29.74 5.73
C GLY A 94 -30.79 -30.12 5.24
N GLU A 95 -30.55 -30.01 3.94
CA GLU A 95 -29.29 -30.38 3.28
C GLU A 95 -28.32 -29.20 3.24
N ARG A 96 -27.10 -29.41 3.74
CA ARG A 96 -26.00 -28.45 3.61
C ARG A 96 -25.43 -28.50 2.20
N ALA A 97 -25.79 -27.56 1.35
CA ALA A 97 -25.23 -27.43 0.00
C ALA A 97 -24.29 -26.22 -0.09
N PHE A 98 -23.07 -26.45 -0.58
CA PHE A 98 -22.10 -25.39 -0.84
C PHE A 98 -22.30 -24.83 -2.25
N GLN A 99 -22.39 -23.50 -2.35
CA GLN A 99 -22.41 -22.77 -3.60
C GLN A 99 -20.99 -22.25 -3.91
N PRO A 100 -20.35 -22.70 -5.01
CA PRO A 100 -19.01 -22.27 -5.37
C PRO A 100 -18.95 -20.77 -5.68
N GLY A 101 -17.83 -20.14 -5.30
CA GLY A 101 -17.54 -18.73 -5.59
C GLY A 101 -16.65 -18.53 -6.81
N LEU A 102 -16.25 -17.28 -7.04
CA LEU A 102 -15.38 -16.88 -8.15
C LEU A 102 -14.01 -17.58 -8.15
N LEU A 103 -13.49 -17.95 -6.97
CA LEU A 103 -12.23 -18.70 -6.87
C LEU A 103 -12.33 -20.11 -7.43
N ALA A 104 -13.50 -20.76 -7.32
CA ALA A 104 -13.75 -22.05 -7.94
C ALA A 104 -13.88 -21.91 -9.47
N ASP A 105 -14.55 -20.85 -9.95
CA ASP A 105 -14.68 -20.55 -11.38
C ASP A 105 -13.32 -20.22 -12.04
N ALA A 106 -12.38 -19.69 -11.27
CA ALA A 106 -11.05 -19.31 -11.73
C ALA A 106 -10.08 -20.50 -11.79
N HIS A 107 -10.44 -21.66 -11.23
CA HIS A 107 -9.56 -22.82 -11.19
C HIS A 107 -9.08 -23.21 -12.61
N GLN A 108 -7.77 -23.36 -12.73
CA GLN A 108 -6.99 -23.62 -13.94
C GLN A 108 -7.15 -22.52 -15.01
N GLY A 109 -7.48 -21.30 -14.58
CA GLY A 109 -7.66 -20.13 -15.42
C GLY A 109 -6.91 -18.90 -14.90
N VAL A 110 -7.49 -17.73 -15.16
CA VAL A 110 -6.95 -16.42 -14.78
C VAL A 110 -7.97 -15.71 -13.89
N LEU A 111 -7.51 -15.23 -12.73
CA LEU A 111 -8.28 -14.33 -11.88
C LEU A 111 -7.77 -12.90 -12.07
N TYR A 112 -8.56 -12.06 -12.73
CA TYR A 112 -8.27 -10.66 -12.94
C TYR A 112 -8.97 -9.79 -11.90
N VAL A 113 -8.20 -8.92 -11.27
CA VAL A 113 -8.70 -7.97 -10.28
C VAL A 113 -8.35 -6.56 -10.73
N ASP A 114 -9.36 -5.80 -11.10
CA ASP A 114 -9.18 -4.40 -11.47
C ASP A 114 -9.09 -3.52 -10.22
N GLU A 115 -8.11 -2.63 -10.18
CA GLU A 115 -7.90 -1.68 -9.06
C GLU A 115 -7.86 -2.39 -7.69
N VAL A 116 -6.93 -3.35 -7.52
CA VAL A 116 -6.75 -4.14 -6.27
C VAL A 116 -6.62 -3.29 -5.01
N ASN A 117 -6.15 -2.05 -5.14
CA ASN A 117 -6.02 -1.08 -4.05
C ASN A 117 -7.39 -0.60 -3.50
N LEU A 118 -8.49 -0.80 -4.23
CA LEU A 118 -9.84 -0.44 -3.80
C LEU A 118 -10.57 -1.58 -3.11
N LEU A 119 -10.07 -2.81 -3.23
CA LEU A 119 -10.64 -3.96 -2.53
C LEU A 119 -10.43 -3.87 -1.02
N HIS A 120 -11.33 -4.51 -0.29
CA HIS A 120 -11.15 -4.67 1.14
C HIS A 120 -9.96 -5.59 1.45
N ASP A 121 -9.06 -5.15 2.35
CA ASP A 121 -7.84 -5.88 2.77
C ASP A 121 -8.03 -7.41 2.90
N HIS A 122 -9.05 -7.85 3.66
CA HIS A 122 -9.32 -9.28 3.88
C HIS A 122 -9.64 -10.08 2.60
N LEU A 123 -10.25 -9.47 1.58
CA LEU A 123 -10.47 -10.14 0.30
C LEU A 123 -9.13 -10.34 -0.39
N VAL A 124 -8.30 -9.29 -0.43
CA VAL A 124 -6.97 -9.35 -1.02
C VAL A 124 -6.13 -10.44 -0.33
N ASP A 125 -6.18 -10.54 1.00
CA ASP A 125 -5.54 -11.62 1.75
C ASP A 125 -5.99 -13.01 1.28
N VAL A 126 -7.31 -13.25 1.23
CA VAL A 126 -7.87 -14.55 0.81
C VAL A 126 -7.49 -14.89 -0.63
N LEU A 127 -7.50 -13.92 -1.54
CA LEU A 127 -7.09 -14.11 -2.93
C LEU A 127 -5.62 -14.52 -3.04
N LEU A 128 -4.75 -13.86 -2.27
CA LEU A 128 -3.32 -14.13 -2.26
C LEU A 128 -3.00 -15.46 -1.55
N ASP A 129 -3.75 -15.84 -0.53
CA ASP A 129 -3.65 -17.16 0.11
C ASP A 129 -4.06 -18.26 -0.89
N ALA A 130 -5.20 -18.07 -1.57
CA ALA A 130 -5.68 -19.00 -2.58
C ALA A 130 -4.69 -19.18 -3.74
N ALA A 131 -4.14 -18.07 -4.25
CA ALA A 131 -3.16 -18.09 -5.33
C ALA A 131 -1.84 -18.78 -4.92
N ALA A 132 -1.40 -18.61 -3.67
CA ALA A 132 -0.17 -19.23 -3.17
C ALA A 132 -0.34 -20.72 -2.82
N MET A 133 -1.50 -21.10 -2.24
CA MET A 133 -1.77 -22.48 -1.80
C MET A 133 -2.36 -23.36 -2.90
N GLY A 134 -2.93 -22.77 -3.96
CA GLY A 134 -3.66 -23.49 -5.02
C GLY A 134 -4.95 -24.15 -4.54
N ARG A 135 -5.42 -23.84 -3.32
CA ARG A 135 -6.63 -24.38 -2.70
C ARG A 135 -7.27 -23.35 -1.80
N VAL A 136 -8.59 -23.43 -1.67
CA VAL A 136 -9.38 -22.57 -0.79
C VAL A 136 -10.04 -23.43 0.28
N HIS A 137 -9.94 -23.00 1.54
CA HIS A 137 -10.59 -23.63 2.68
C HIS A 137 -11.68 -22.70 3.22
N VAL A 138 -12.89 -23.22 3.34
CA VAL A 138 -14.07 -22.50 3.79
C VAL A 138 -14.55 -23.12 5.08
N GLU A 139 -14.35 -22.42 6.19
CA GLU A 139 -14.82 -22.81 7.52
C GLU A 139 -15.87 -21.80 8.01
N ARG A 140 -17.15 -22.05 7.69
CA ARG A 140 -18.26 -21.16 8.03
C ARG A 140 -19.52 -21.93 8.41
N ASP A 141 -20.28 -21.37 9.35
CA ASP A 141 -21.58 -21.89 9.80
C ASP A 141 -21.58 -23.40 10.14
N GLY A 142 -20.47 -23.88 10.70
CA GLY A 142 -20.29 -25.29 11.08
C GLY A 142 -20.07 -26.24 9.90
N VAL A 143 -19.67 -25.72 8.74
CA VAL A 143 -19.26 -26.46 7.54
C VAL A 143 -17.79 -26.17 7.27
N SER A 144 -17.00 -27.23 7.11
CA SER A 144 -15.63 -27.17 6.58
C SER A 144 -15.65 -27.79 5.19
N HIS A 145 -15.29 -26.99 4.18
CA HIS A 145 -15.23 -27.39 2.78
C HIS A 145 -13.93 -26.89 2.15
N SER A 146 -13.28 -27.70 1.34
CA SER A 146 -12.03 -27.33 0.66
C SER A 146 -12.10 -27.72 -0.81
N HIS A 147 -11.74 -26.81 -1.69
CA HIS A 147 -11.74 -27.05 -3.13
C HIS A 147 -10.43 -26.53 -3.78
N PRO A 148 -10.01 -27.12 -4.91
CA PRO A 148 -8.85 -26.63 -5.64
C PRO A 148 -9.13 -25.25 -6.26
N ALA A 149 -8.08 -24.45 -6.35
CA ALA A 149 -8.10 -23.06 -6.82
C ALA A 149 -6.73 -22.64 -7.34
N GLU A 150 -6.10 -23.47 -8.17
CA GLU A 150 -4.88 -23.09 -8.91
C GLU A 150 -5.25 -22.13 -10.03
N PHE A 151 -4.76 -20.89 -10.01
CA PHE A 151 -5.04 -19.90 -11.06
C PHE A 151 -3.92 -18.87 -11.16
N VAL A 152 -3.82 -18.19 -12.31
CA VAL A 152 -2.92 -17.04 -12.47
C VAL A 152 -3.62 -15.80 -11.93
N LEU A 153 -3.13 -15.26 -10.81
CA LEU A 153 -3.63 -14.00 -10.24
C LEU A 153 -3.01 -12.81 -10.97
N VAL A 154 -3.86 -11.92 -11.51
CA VAL A 154 -3.42 -10.64 -12.06
C VAL A 154 -4.19 -9.49 -11.40
N GLY A 155 -3.47 -8.67 -10.65
CA GLY A 155 -4.01 -7.46 -10.03
C GLY A 155 -3.53 -6.22 -10.77
N THR A 156 -4.42 -5.28 -11.10
CA THR A 156 -4.02 -3.96 -11.59
C THR A 156 -4.19 -2.92 -10.49
N MET A 157 -3.32 -1.92 -10.44
CA MET A 157 -3.54 -0.74 -9.59
C MET A 157 -3.14 0.55 -10.29
N ASN A 158 -3.80 1.63 -9.89
CA ASN A 158 -3.36 3.00 -10.17
C ASN A 158 -2.73 3.58 -8.90
N PRO A 159 -1.41 3.81 -8.85
CA PRO A 159 -0.74 4.39 -7.68
C PRO A 159 -1.33 5.73 -7.22
N GLU A 160 -1.94 6.50 -8.13
CA GLU A 160 -2.57 7.78 -7.81
C GLU A 160 -3.84 7.64 -6.95
N GLU A 161 -4.51 6.49 -7.00
CA GLU A 161 -5.76 6.23 -6.28
C GLU A 161 -5.53 5.60 -4.90
N GLY A 162 -4.27 5.33 -4.56
CA GLY A 162 -3.83 4.78 -3.28
C GLY A 162 -2.94 3.55 -3.47
N GLU A 163 -2.02 3.34 -2.52
CA GLU A 163 -1.16 2.18 -2.51
C GLU A 163 -1.77 1.01 -1.72
N LEU A 164 -1.44 -0.21 -2.16
CA LEU A 164 -1.66 -1.42 -1.37
C LEU A 164 -0.83 -1.40 -0.09
N ARG A 165 -1.31 -2.08 0.95
CA ARG A 165 -0.53 -2.27 2.18
C ARG A 165 0.80 -2.96 1.85
N PRO A 166 1.93 -2.56 2.45
CA PRO A 166 3.22 -3.24 2.22
C PRO A 166 3.15 -4.76 2.46
N GLN A 167 2.38 -5.20 3.46
CA GLN A 167 2.20 -6.63 3.76
C GLN A 167 1.45 -7.39 2.65
N LEU A 168 0.52 -6.74 1.95
CA LEU A 168 -0.22 -7.32 0.82
C LEU A 168 0.58 -7.22 -0.47
N LEU A 169 1.33 -6.12 -0.62
CA LEU A 169 2.22 -5.89 -1.75
C LEU A 169 3.29 -6.98 -1.82
N ASP A 170 3.96 -7.27 -0.71
CA ASP A 170 4.99 -8.32 -0.62
C ASP A 170 4.46 -9.74 -0.94
N ARG A 171 3.16 -9.96 -0.83
CA ARG A 171 2.53 -11.24 -1.15
C ARG A 171 2.32 -11.46 -2.65
N PHE A 172 2.38 -10.41 -3.46
CA PHE A 172 2.41 -10.58 -4.92
C PHE A 172 3.79 -11.08 -5.36
N GLY A 173 3.78 -12.07 -6.24
CA GLY A 173 5.00 -12.63 -6.80
C GLY A 173 5.82 -11.58 -7.55
N LEU A 174 5.23 -11.07 -8.62
CA LEU A 174 5.86 -10.12 -9.54
C LEU A 174 5.17 -8.76 -9.50
N ALA A 175 5.91 -7.69 -9.76
CA ALA A 175 5.36 -6.37 -10.03
C ALA A 175 5.94 -5.77 -11.32
N VAL A 176 5.06 -5.17 -12.13
CA VAL A 176 5.44 -4.51 -13.37
C VAL A 176 4.84 -3.11 -13.41
N ASP A 177 5.70 -2.11 -13.59
CA ASP A 177 5.29 -0.74 -13.87
C ASP A 177 5.05 -0.58 -15.38
N VAL A 178 3.81 -0.26 -15.75
CA VAL A 178 3.38 -0.04 -17.12
C VAL A 178 3.12 1.44 -17.33
N ALA A 179 3.94 2.06 -18.16
CA ALA A 179 3.78 3.44 -18.61
C ALA A 179 3.37 3.49 -20.07
N ALA A 180 2.65 4.54 -20.47
CA ALA A 180 2.45 4.81 -21.88
C ALA A 180 3.80 5.15 -22.54
N SER A 181 4.14 4.44 -23.63
CA SER A 181 5.38 4.72 -24.36
C SER A 181 5.40 6.17 -24.83
N ARG A 182 6.55 6.83 -24.67
CA ARG A 182 6.80 8.18 -25.21
C ARG A 182 7.29 8.15 -26.66
N ASP A 183 7.66 6.97 -27.16
CA ASP A 183 8.08 6.78 -28.54
C ASP A 183 6.87 6.90 -29.48
N VAL A 184 6.97 7.81 -30.44
CA VAL A 184 5.93 8.09 -31.44
C VAL A 184 5.65 6.84 -32.28
N GLU A 185 6.66 6.08 -32.65
CA GLU A 185 6.50 4.91 -33.51
C GLU A 185 5.72 3.81 -32.79
N VAL A 186 6.08 3.52 -31.53
CA VAL A 186 5.33 2.58 -30.68
C VAL A 186 3.87 3.01 -30.54
N ARG A 187 3.62 4.31 -30.28
CA ARG A 187 2.25 4.83 -30.17
C ARG A 187 1.46 4.69 -31.47
N MET A 188 2.08 5.00 -32.62
CA MET A 188 1.47 4.84 -33.93
C MET A 188 1.10 3.38 -34.21
N GLN A 189 1.99 2.44 -33.87
CA GLN A 189 1.73 1.00 -34.03
C GLN A 189 0.58 0.53 -33.15
N VAL A 190 0.53 0.95 -31.88
CA VAL A 190 -0.59 0.61 -30.97
C VAL A 190 -1.92 1.10 -31.53
N VAL A 191 -1.97 2.36 -31.98
CA VAL A 191 -3.20 2.95 -32.56
C VAL A 191 -3.59 2.23 -33.86
N ARG A 192 -2.64 1.99 -34.76
CA ARG A 192 -2.90 1.30 -36.04
C ARG A 192 -3.43 -0.11 -35.83
N ARG A 193 -2.76 -0.92 -35.00
CA ARG A 193 -3.21 -2.29 -34.69
C ARG A 193 -4.59 -2.30 -34.04
N ARG A 194 -4.89 -1.32 -33.18
CA ARG A 194 -6.22 -1.20 -32.57
C ARG A 194 -7.31 -0.87 -33.59
N LEU A 195 -7.07 0.08 -34.49
CA LEU A 195 -8.02 0.44 -35.55
C LEU A 195 -8.23 -0.72 -36.55
N ASP A 196 -7.17 -1.43 -36.91
CA ASP A 196 -7.26 -2.60 -37.78
C ASP A 196 -8.09 -3.72 -37.14
N TYR A 197 -7.92 -3.95 -35.83
CA TYR A 197 -8.74 -4.90 -35.07
C TYR A 197 -10.20 -4.46 -34.98
N GLU A 198 -10.49 -3.17 -34.73
CA GLU A 198 -11.86 -2.66 -34.66
C GLU A 198 -12.58 -2.75 -36.02
N ARG A 199 -11.85 -2.59 -37.12
CA ARG A 199 -12.39 -2.70 -38.48
C ARG A 199 -12.73 -4.14 -38.87
N ASP A 200 -11.89 -5.11 -38.49
CA ASP A 200 -12.09 -6.53 -38.78
C ASP A 200 -11.46 -7.41 -37.67
N PRO A 201 -12.19 -7.67 -36.57
CA PRO A 201 -11.65 -8.43 -35.44
C PRO A 201 -11.26 -9.87 -35.83
N VAL A 202 -12.03 -10.50 -36.71
CA VAL A 202 -11.84 -11.90 -37.10
C VAL A 202 -10.64 -12.04 -38.02
N GLY A 203 -10.55 -11.22 -39.07
CA GLY A 203 -9.40 -11.21 -39.98
C GLY A 203 -8.13 -10.67 -39.33
N PHE A 204 -8.24 -9.77 -38.35
CA PHE A 204 -7.10 -9.39 -37.51
C PHE A 204 -6.61 -10.57 -36.67
N ALA A 205 -7.49 -11.26 -35.94
CA ALA A 205 -7.10 -12.42 -35.14
C ALA A 205 -6.48 -13.54 -35.98
N ALA A 206 -7.04 -13.81 -37.17
CA ALA A 206 -6.51 -14.80 -38.10
C ALA A 206 -5.05 -14.52 -38.54
N ARG A 207 -4.67 -13.24 -38.70
CA ARG A 207 -3.29 -12.85 -39.05
C ARG A 207 -2.25 -13.18 -37.97
N TYR A 208 -2.68 -13.27 -36.72
CA TYR A 208 -1.81 -13.53 -35.57
C TYR A 208 -1.99 -14.93 -34.97
N ALA A 209 -2.90 -15.74 -35.54
CA ALA A 209 -3.27 -17.03 -34.99
C ALA A 209 -2.08 -18.01 -34.90
N GLU A 210 -1.21 -18.02 -35.91
CA GLU A 210 0.00 -18.86 -35.91
C GLU A 210 0.99 -18.44 -34.81
N GLN A 211 1.22 -17.13 -34.66
CA GLN A 211 2.11 -16.57 -33.64
C GLN A 211 1.60 -16.83 -32.22
N ASP A 212 0.29 -16.70 -31.99
CA ASP A 212 -0.33 -17.03 -30.71
C ASP A 212 -0.30 -18.55 -30.44
N ALA A 213 -0.49 -19.39 -31.47
CA ALA A 213 -0.38 -20.84 -31.33
C ALA A 213 1.06 -21.29 -31.00
N ASP A 214 2.06 -20.67 -31.61
CA ASP A 214 3.47 -20.89 -31.29
C ASP A 214 3.79 -20.50 -29.84
N LEU A 215 3.26 -19.35 -29.41
CA LEU A 215 3.45 -18.87 -28.05
C LEU A 215 2.77 -19.80 -27.02
N ALA A 216 1.55 -20.25 -27.32
CA ALA A 216 0.84 -21.21 -26.47
C ALA A 216 1.58 -22.55 -26.35
N ARG A 217 2.15 -23.06 -27.46
CA ARG A 217 3.00 -24.26 -27.46
C ARG A 217 4.23 -24.07 -26.57
N ARG A 218 4.96 -22.96 -26.74
CA ARG A 218 6.12 -22.65 -25.90
C ARG A 218 5.78 -22.56 -24.41
N ILE A 219 4.60 -22.01 -24.06
CA ILE A 219 4.16 -21.92 -22.66
C ILE A 219 3.90 -23.33 -22.11
N ALA A 220 3.23 -24.18 -22.90
CA ALA A 220 2.96 -25.56 -22.51
C ALA A 220 4.25 -26.38 -22.35
N ASP A 221 5.19 -26.24 -23.29
CA ASP A 221 6.50 -26.93 -23.26
C ASP A 221 7.31 -26.48 -22.03
N ALA A 222 7.41 -25.17 -21.78
CA ALA A 222 8.09 -24.63 -20.60
C ALA A 222 7.45 -25.11 -19.29
N ARG A 223 6.11 -25.14 -19.22
CA ARG A 223 5.37 -25.65 -18.05
C ARG A 223 5.61 -27.14 -17.80
N ALA A 224 5.84 -27.94 -18.85
CA ALA A 224 6.12 -29.36 -18.73
C ALA A 224 7.51 -29.67 -18.18
N VAL A 225 8.48 -28.76 -18.37
CA VAL A 225 9.88 -28.95 -17.98
C VAL A 225 10.32 -28.12 -16.78
N VAL A 226 9.52 -27.15 -16.32
CA VAL A 226 9.93 -26.20 -15.27
C VAL A 226 10.39 -26.87 -13.97
N ASP A 227 9.77 -27.98 -13.57
CA ASP A 227 10.15 -28.72 -12.36
C ASP A 227 11.47 -29.51 -12.53
N ALA A 228 11.93 -29.70 -13.77
CA ALA A 228 13.17 -30.40 -14.10
C ALA A 228 14.37 -29.46 -14.32
N VAL A 229 14.15 -28.14 -14.38
CA VAL A 229 15.22 -27.16 -14.56
C VAL A 229 16.08 -27.09 -13.29
N GLU A 230 17.39 -27.25 -13.46
CA GLU A 230 18.36 -27.22 -12.38
C GLU A 230 18.62 -25.80 -11.90
N LEU A 231 18.47 -25.57 -10.59
CA LEU A 231 18.93 -24.38 -9.90
C LEU A 231 20.20 -24.75 -9.12
N SER A 232 21.36 -24.41 -9.68
CA SER A 232 22.65 -24.72 -9.06
C SER A 232 22.84 -23.96 -7.74
N ASP A 233 23.69 -24.49 -6.85
CA ASP A 233 24.04 -23.80 -5.60
C ASP A 233 24.68 -22.44 -5.85
N ALA A 234 25.41 -22.26 -6.97
CA ALA A 234 25.99 -20.99 -7.36
C ALA A 234 24.90 -19.93 -7.61
N GLU A 235 23.88 -20.26 -8.39
CA GLU A 235 22.76 -19.35 -8.65
C GLU A 235 21.87 -19.17 -7.41
N LEU A 236 21.69 -20.20 -6.58
CA LEU A 236 20.96 -20.06 -5.32
C LEU A 236 21.67 -19.10 -4.35
N ARG A 237 23.01 -19.16 -4.25
CA ARG A 237 23.82 -18.20 -3.49
C ARG A 237 23.68 -16.79 -4.06
N ARG A 238 23.71 -16.66 -5.39
CA ARG A 238 23.50 -15.37 -6.06
C ARG A 238 22.16 -14.76 -5.69
N ILE A 239 21.09 -15.54 -5.77
CA ILE A 239 19.74 -15.11 -5.38
C ILE A 239 19.72 -14.62 -3.93
N ALA A 240 20.32 -15.39 -3.00
CA ALA A 240 20.38 -15.01 -1.60
C ALA A 240 21.19 -13.71 -1.36
N SER A 241 22.33 -13.55 -2.05
CA SER A 241 23.17 -12.35 -1.94
C SER A 241 22.46 -11.11 -2.50
N VAL A 242 21.77 -11.24 -3.64
CA VAL A 242 20.94 -10.17 -4.21
C VAL A 242 19.78 -9.84 -3.26
N CYS A 243 19.05 -10.80 -2.73
CA CYS A 243 17.98 -10.53 -1.77
C CYS A 243 18.49 -9.82 -0.49
N ALA A 244 19.68 -10.23 -0.01
CA ALA A 244 20.31 -9.62 1.16
C ALA A 244 20.75 -8.17 0.91
N SER A 245 21.33 -7.86 -0.24
CA SER A 245 21.78 -6.49 -0.58
C SER A 245 20.62 -5.49 -0.77
N PHE A 246 19.41 -5.99 -1.06
CA PHE A 246 18.20 -5.18 -1.20
C PHE A 246 17.39 -5.03 0.10
N ASP A 247 17.92 -5.48 1.25
CA ASP A 247 17.29 -5.40 2.58
C ASP A 247 15.85 -5.95 2.62
N VAL A 248 15.60 -7.05 1.89
CA VAL A 248 14.26 -7.66 1.83
C VAL A 248 13.99 -8.49 3.08
N GLU A 249 12.79 -8.32 3.65
CA GLU A 249 12.42 -8.98 4.91
C GLU A 249 11.90 -10.42 4.65
N GLY A 250 12.64 -11.40 5.16
CA GLY A 250 12.26 -12.82 5.11
C GLY A 250 12.53 -13.49 3.76
N MET A 251 12.34 -14.81 3.71
CA MET A 251 12.77 -15.65 2.58
C MET A 251 11.77 -15.72 1.40
N ARG A 252 10.71 -14.91 1.44
CA ARG A 252 9.69 -14.96 0.38
C ARG A 252 10.25 -14.45 -0.95
N ALA A 253 11.08 -13.40 -0.89
CA ALA A 253 11.72 -12.84 -2.07
C ALA A 253 12.61 -13.89 -2.73
N ASP A 254 13.43 -14.58 -1.96
CA ASP A 254 14.33 -15.64 -2.41
C ASP A 254 13.57 -16.75 -3.15
N LEU A 255 12.49 -17.26 -2.54
CA LEU A 255 11.66 -18.31 -3.15
C LEU A 255 10.99 -17.86 -4.44
N VAL A 256 10.46 -16.64 -4.48
CA VAL A 256 9.78 -16.12 -5.67
C VAL A 256 10.79 -15.82 -6.77
N LEU A 257 11.96 -15.26 -6.43
CA LEU A 257 13.04 -14.97 -7.37
C LEU A 257 13.59 -16.26 -7.97
N ALA A 258 13.85 -17.29 -7.15
CA ALA A 258 14.21 -18.63 -7.62
C ALA A 258 13.18 -19.21 -8.58
N ARG A 259 11.89 -19.27 -8.20
CA ARG A 259 10.81 -19.76 -9.08
C ARG A 259 10.71 -18.98 -10.38
N THR A 260 10.93 -17.67 -10.34
CA THR A 260 10.87 -16.80 -11.51
C THR A 260 12.07 -17.04 -12.43
N ALA A 261 13.27 -17.22 -11.89
CA ALA A 261 14.47 -17.56 -12.65
C ALA A 261 14.35 -18.95 -13.29
N THR A 262 13.88 -19.95 -12.55
CA THR A 262 13.58 -21.30 -13.07
C THR A 262 12.53 -21.24 -14.19
N ALA A 263 11.44 -20.50 -14.01
CA ALA A 263 10.43 -20.30 -15.05
C ALA A 263 10.99 -19.59 -16.29
N HIS A 264 11.92 -18.66 -16.12
CA HIS A 264 12.56 -17.95 -17.22
C HIS A 264 13.55 -18.84 -18.00
N ALA A 265 14.34 -19.65 -17.30
CA ALA A 265 15.20 -20.67 -17.91
C ALA A 265 14.37 -21.69 -18.73
N ALA A 266 13.29 -22.20 -18.14
CA ALA A 266 12.34 -23.08 -18.85
C ALA A 266 11.74 -22.40 -20.09
N TRP A 267 11.38 -21.11 -19.99
CA TRP A 267 10.84 -20.32 -21.10
C TRP A 267 11.83 -20.10 -22.26
N ARG A 268 13.12 -20.01 -21.95
CA ARG A 268 14.20 -19.99 -22.96
C ARG A 268 14.51 -21.38 -23.52
N GLY A 269 14.02 -22.45 -22.90
CA GLY A 269 14.34 -23.83 -23.25
C GLY A 269 15.69 -24.31 -22.72
N ALA A 270 16.18 -23.72 -21.64
CA ALA A 270 17.38 -24.17 -20.93
C ALA A 270 17.04 -25.21 -19.86
N ASP A 271 18.00 -26.08 -19.56
CA ASP A 271 17.92 -27.10 -18.52
C ASP A 271 18.47 -26.63 -17.16
N ALA A 272 19.21 -25.52 -17.13
CA ALA A 272 19.72 -24.90 -15.92
C ALA A 272 19.50 -23.38 -15.90
N VAL A 273 19.33 -22.83 -14.69
CA VAL A 273 19.25 -21.38 -14.44
C VAL A 273 20.60 -20.72 -14.65
N THR A 274 20.60 -19.56 -15.32
CA THR A 274 21.80 -18.72 -15.51
C THR A 274 21.69 -17.38 -14.79
N GLU A 275 22.81 -16.66 -14.70
CA GLU A 275 22.88 -15.29 -14.18
C GLU A 275 21.86 -14.34 -14.86
N GLU A 276 21.63 -14.48 -16.17
CA GLU A 276 20.67 -13.67 -16.91
C GLU A 276 19.23 -13.92 -16.42
N ASP A 277 18.90 -15.18 -16.12
CA ASP A 277 17.60 -15.56 -15.58
C ASP A 277 17.38 -14.96 -14.18
N VAL A 278 18.43 -14.96 -13.34
CA VAL A 278 18.41 -14.34 -12.01
C VAL A 278 18.24 -12.82 -12.11
N ARG A 279 18.95 -12.16 -13.03
CA ARG A 279 18.82 -10.70 -13.27
C ARG A 279 17.39 -10.33 -13.66
N ILE A 280 16.81 -11.03 -14.64
CA ILE A 280 15.42 -10.79 -15.10
C ILE A 280 14.42 -11.09 -13.99
N ALA A 281 14.64 -12.15 -13.20
CA ALA A 281 13.80 -12.46 -12.05
C ALA A 281 13.86 -11.35 -10.99
N ALA A 282 15.06 -10.85 -10.65
CA ALA A 282 15.25 -9.77 -9.68
C ALA A 282 14.50 -8.49 -10.08
N GLU A 283 14.58 -8.12 -11.36
CA GLU A 283 13.88 -6.97 -11.94
C GLU A 283 12.35 -7.03 -11.78
N LEU A 284 11.76 -8.22 -11.77
CA LEU A 284 10.32 -8.42 -11.65
C LEU A 284 9.86 -8.65 -10.20
N THR A 285 10.74 -9.14 -9.33
CA THR A 285 10.39 -9.62 -7.98
C THR A 285 10.72 -8.64 -6.86
N LEU A 286 11.78 -7.84 -7.00
CA LEU A 286 12.28 -6.96 -5.94
C LEU A 286 11.65 -5.55 -5.89
N PRO A 287 11.19 -4.90 -6.99
CA PRO A 287 10.77 -3.49 -6.95
C PRO A 287 9.73 -3.15 -5.89
N HIS A 288 8.82 -4.08 -5.59
CA HIS A 288 7.72 -3.90 -4.64
C HIS A 288 7.99 -4.48 -3.25
N ARG A 289 9.10 -5.19 -3.05
CA ARG A 289 9.50 -5.83 -1.78
C ARG A 289 10.55 -5.05 -1.01
N ARG A 290 11.29 -4.17 -1.69
CA ARG A 290 12.27 -3.29 -1.06
C ARG A 290 11.60 -2.46 0.04
N ARG A 291 12.21 -2.44 1.23
CA ARG A 291 11.79 -1.61 2.34
C ARG A 291 12.10 -0.15 2.01
N ARG A 292 11.18 0.49 1.30
CA ARG A 292 11.32 1.91 0.96
C ARG A 292 11.14 2.73 2.23
N ASP A 293 12.13 3.57 2.50
CA ASP A 293 11.81 4.80 3.19
C ASP A 293 10.79 5.57 2.32
N PRO A 294 9.87 6.38 2.90
CA PRO A 294 8.91 7.22 2.16
C PRO A 294 9.56 8.27 1.22
N PHE A 295 10.86 8.13 0.98
CA PHE A 295 11.81 9.04 0.43
C PHE A 295 12.56 8.47 -0.79
N ASP A 296 12.47 7.16 -1.03
CA ASP A 296 13.09 6.46 -2.16
C ASP A 296 12.18 6.52 -3.40
N GLU A 297 12.78 6.68 -4.58
CA GLU A 297 12.03 6.63 -5.84
C GLU A 297 11.51 5.22 -6.12
N PRO A 298 10.29 5.09 -6.68
CA PRO A 298 9.76 3.79 -7.05
C PRO A 298 10.53 3.19 -8.22
N GLY A 299 11.10 2.00 -8.01
CA GLY A 299 11.78 1.22 -9.04
C GLY A 299 12.91 0.39 -8.45
N LEU A 300 13.59 -0.36 -9.32
CA LEU A 300 14.90 -0.92 -9.05
C LEU A 300 15.92 0.02 -9.68
N ASP A 301 16.97 0.42 -8.96
CA ASP A 301 18.10 1.13 -9.57
C ASP A 301 18.95 0.09 -10.33
N PRO A 302 19.07 0.19 -11.67
CA PRO A 302 19.83 -0.78 -12.47
C PRO A 302 21.28 -0.91 -12.00
N GLN A 303 21.91 0.21 -11.62
CA GLN A 303 23.30 0.20 -11.17
C GLN A 303 23.45 -0.58 -9.86
N GLN A 304 22.52 -0.39 -8.92
CA GLN A 304 22.53 -1.14 -7.66
C GLN A 304 22.33 -2.64 -7.89
N LEU A 305 21.52 -3.03 -8.88
CA LEU A 305 21.37 -4.44 -9.24
C LEU A 305 22.66 -4.99 -9.85
N ASP A 306 23.29 -4.26 -10.76
CA ASP A 306 24.54 -4.68 -11.39
C ASP A 306 25.63 -4.86 -10.32
N ASP A 307 25.81 -3.88 -9.42
CA ASP A 307 26.76 -3.96 -8.31
C ASP A 307 26.47 -5.17 -7.39
N ALA A 308 25.20 -5.44 -7.11
CA ALA A 308 24.79 -6.59 -6.28
C ALA A 308 25.05 -7.94 -6.98
N MET A 309 24.84 -8.01 -8.29
CA MET A 309 25.11 -9.21 -9.09
C MET A 309 26.62 -9.47 -9.18
N GLU A 310 27.43 -8.44 -9.36
CA GLU A 310 28.91 -8.52 -9.37
C GLU A 310 29.47 -8.93 -8.00
N GLN A 311 28.94 -8.39 -6.91
CA GLN A 311 29.35 -8.78 -5.56
C GLN A 311 29.01 -10.25 -5.29
N ALA A 312 27.83 -10.71 -5.72
CA ALA A 312 27.42 -12.10 -5.60
C ALA A 312 28.32 -13.06 -6.38
N ASP A 313 28.77 -12.66 -7.57
CA ASP A 313 29.79 -13.37 -8.36
C ASP A 313 31.09 -13.55 -7.57
N ALA A 314 31.58 -12.46 -6.98
CA ALA A 314 32.83 -12.44 -6.24
C ALA A 314 32.77 -13.35 -5.01
N ASP A 315 31.67 -13.28 -4.25
CA ASP A 315 31.43 -14.10 -3.07
C ASP A 315 31.34 -15.60 -3.41
N ALA A 316 30.70 -15.94 -4.54
CA ALA A 316 30.62 -17.33 -5.01
C ALA A 316 32.01 -17.88 -5.38
N ARG A 317 32.85 -17.10 -6.07
CA ARG A 317 34.21 -17.52 -6.46
C ARG A 317 35.17 -17.63 -5.28
N ALA A 318 35.02 -16.78 -4.26
CA ALA A 318 35.89 -16.79 -3.08
C ALA A 318 35.72 -18.02 -2.18
N GLN A 319 34.60 -18.75 -2.29
CA GLN A 319 34.30 -19.94 -1.50
C GLN A 319 34.55 -21.27 -2.23
N GLU A 320 34.87 -21.23 -3.53
CA GLU A 320 35.27 -22.42 -4.31
C GLU A 320 36.77 -22.73 -4.20
N GLU A 321 37.58 -21.86 -3.58
CA GLU A 321 38.96 -22.18 -3.21
C GLU A 321 38.96 -23.07 -1.96
N PRO A 322 39.45 -24.32 -2.03
CA PRO A 322 39.53 -25.17 -0.84
C PRO A 322 40.55 -24.57 0.14
N GLU A 323 40.15 -24.41 1.41
CA GLU A 323 41.12 -24.22 2.49
C GLU A 323 42.13 -25.37 2.42
N PRO A 324 43.45 -25.09 2.41
CA PRO A 324 44.44 -26.16 2.46
C PRO A 324 44.33 -26.88 3.81
N ASP A 325 44.05 -28.18 3.77
CA ASP A 325 44.00 -29.07 4.93
C ASP A 325 45.24 -28.89 5.83
N PRO A 326 45.07 -28.66 7.15
CA PRO A 326 46.18 -28.65 8.08
C PRO A 326 46.39 -30.07 8.66
N ASP A 327 47.03 -30.95 7.90
CA ASP A 327 47.66 -32.18 8.41
C ASP A 327 49.13 -32.15 7.95
N GLY A 328 50.17 -32.35 8.76
CA GLY A 328 50.31 -32.77 10.14
C GLY A 328 51.76 -33.27 10.32
N THR A 329 52.34 -33.05 11.51
CA THR A 329 53.54 -33.67 12.12
C THR A 329 54.93 -33.02 11.95
N GLY A 330 55.53 -32.70 13.11
CA GLY A 330 56.97 -32.40 13.25
C GLY A 330 57.30 -31.47 14.43
N GLY A 331 57.05 -31.92 15.67
CA GLY A 331 57.16 -31.08 16.88
C GLY A 331 58.57 -30.62 17.27
N GLY A 332 58.62 -29.58 18.11
CA GLY A 332 59.83 -29.19 18.84
C GLY A 332 59.79 -27.81 19.48
N ALA A 333 59.39 -27.77 20.76
CA ALA A 333 59.69 -26.76 21.79
C ALA A 333 58.89 -25.42 21.82
N SER A 334 58.19 -25.24 22.95
CA SER A 334 57.92 -23.96 23.64
C SER A 334 58.64 -24.01 25.01
N PRO A 335 58.79 -22.93 25.80
CA PRO A 335 58.16 -21.61 25.68
C PRO A 335 59.09 -20.38 25.92
N SER A 336 58.65 -19.20 25.49
CA SER A 336 58.87 -17.93 26.23
C SER A 336 57.84 -16.87 25.81
N GLU A 337 57.07 -16.38 26.79
CA GLU A 337 56.36 -15.09 26.79
C GLU A 337 57.36 -13.90 26.62
N PRO A 338 56.97 -12.66 26.23
CA PRO A 338 55.85 -11.90 26.82
C PRO A 338 55.05 -10.86 25.97
N GLU A 339 53.90 -10.51 26.53
CA GLU A 339 53.24 -9.19 26.71
C GLU A 339 52.93 -8.22 25.53
N ALA A 340 51.61 -8.05 25.35
CA ALA A 340 50.82 -6.80 25.33
C ALA A 340 51.40 -5.51 24.69
N SER A 341 50.70 -5.02 23.67
CA SER A 341 50.50 -3.57 23.51
C SER A 341 49.13 -3.23 22.90
N THR A 342 48.45 -2.34 23.60
CA THR A 342 47.19 -1.65 23.29
C THR A 342 47.41 -0.54 22.27
N HIS A 343 46.56 -0.43 21.24
CA HIS A 343 46.46 0.79 20.44
C HIS A 343 45.09 1.46 20.60
N ASP A 344 45.18 2.58 21.32
CA ASP A 344 44.17 3.61 21.57
C ASP A 344 44.30 4.68 20.46
N SER A 345 43.24 5.01 19.73
CA SER A 345 43.24 6.10 18.73
C SER A 345 42.37 7.26 19.18
N LYS A 346 43.05 8.26 19.77
CA LYS A 346 42.50 9.53 20.21
C LYS A 346 42.17 10.47 19.05
N SER A 347 40.97 11.04 19.16
CA SER A 347 40.56 12.42 18.86
C SER A 347 41.67 13.44 18.55
N ARG A 348 41.48 14.21 17.47
CA ARG A 348 42.07 15.54 17.28
C ARG A 348 41.00 16.58 16.95
N ALA A 349 41.01 17.66 17.72
CA ALA A 349 40.31 18.91 17.51
C ALA A 349 41.32 20.02 17.18
N GLY A 350 40.87 21.04 16.45
CA GLY A 350 41.59 22.25 16.03
C GLY A 350 41.23 22.57 14.57
N GLU A 351 40.80 23.75 14.14
CA GLU A 351 41.07 25.11 14.63
C GLU A 351 39.96 26.11 14.22
N GLN A 352 40.03 27.27 14.89
CA GLN A 352 39.15 28.44 14.79
C GLN A 352 39.42 29.27 13.52
N GLY A 353 38.35 29.83 12.94
CA GLY A 353 38.41 30.89 11.95
C GLY A 353 37.25 31.87 12.13
N SER A 354 37.57 33.12 12.44
CA SER A 354 36.66 34.25 12.72
C SER A 354 35.93 34.77 11.46
N PRO A 355 34.85 35.56 11.59
CA PRO A 355 33.90 35.83 10.50
C PRO A 355 34.23 37.13 9.73
N GLU A 356 34.21 37.08 8.40
CA GLU A 356 34.16 38.28 7.57
C GLU A 356 32.72 38.62 7.15
N SER A 357 32.41 39.90 7.34
CA SER A 357 31.18 40.59 6.99
C SER A 357 31.03 40.77 5.48
N GLY A 358 29.90 40.33 4.93
CA GLY A 358 29.46 40.67 3.57
C GLY A 358 27.98 41.03 3.56
N SER A 359 27.68 42.31 3.38
CA SER A 359 26.34 42.85 3.13
C SER A 359 25.89 42.60 1.69
N GLY A 360 24.65 42.16 1.46
CA GLY A 360 23.96 42.35 0.18
C GLY A 360 23.07 41.21 -0.32
N ALA A 361 21.80 41.55 -0.53
CA ALA A 361 20.79 40.92 -1.39
C ALA A 361 20.28 39.49 -1.07
N GLY A 362 18.94 39.39 -0.93
CA GLY A 362 18.22 38.19 -0.53
C GLY A 362 18.41 37.02 -1.50
N SER A 363 18.94 35.92 -0.97
CA SER A 363 18.85 34.61 -1.61
C SER A 363 17.84 33.74 -0.88
N GLU A 364 16.84 33.25 -1.61
CA GLU A 364 15.93 32.20 -1.15
C GLU A 364 16.76 30.92 -0.91
N ARG A 365 16.73 30.39 0.31
CA ARG A 365 17.54 29.23 0.71
C ARG A 365 16.66 27.98 0.79
N LYS A 366 17.12 26.88 0.16
CA LYS A 366 16.48 25.55 0.25
C LYS A 366 16.67 24.95 1.65
N ALA A 367 15.65 24.25 2.12
CA ALA A 367 15.64 23.56 3.41
C ALA A 367 16.70 22.44 3.47
N GLY A 368 17.35 22.28 4.62
CA GLY A 368 18.28 21.17 4.90
C GLY A 368 17.55 19.85 5.21
N ALA A 369 18.30 18.75 5.23
CA ALA A 369 17.77 17.40 5.48
C ALA A 369 17.05 17.28 6.84
N PRO A 370 16.00 16.43 6.95
CA PRO A 370 15.28 16.24 8.20
C PRO A 370 16.17 15.60 9.27
N GLY A 371 16.09 16.10 10.51
CA GLY A 371 16.77 15.53 11.67
C GLY A 371 16.20 14.18 12.14
N PRO A 372 16.77 13.58 13.21
CA PRO A 372 16.44 12.24 13.68
C PRO A 372 14.95 12.06 14.04
N GLN A 373 14.46 10.83 13.83
CA GLN A 373 13.05 10.46 13.74
C GLN A 373 12.40 10.25 15.13
N PHE A 374 11.11 10.63 15.27
CA PHE A 374 10.35 10.47 16.53
C PHE A 374 9.04 9.70 16.31
N ARG A 375 8.59 8.95 17.33
CA ARG A 375 7.29 8.25 17.31
C ARG A 375 6.17 9.25 17.63
N ALA A 376 5.39 9.63 16.61
CA ALA A 376 4.35 10.63 16.76
C ALA A 376 3.20 10.19 17.70
N ARG A 377 2.67 11.17 18.44
CA ARG A 377 1.57 11.01 19.41
C ARG A 377 0.23 10.74 18.72
N LEU A 378 -0.59 9.87 19.32
CA LEU A 378 -1.98 9.65 18.88
C LEU A 378 -2.87 10.85 19.24
N LEU A 379 -3.48 11.45 18.22
CA LEU A 379 -4.47 12.53 18.34
C LEU A 379 -5.85 11.96 18.01
N GLU A 380 -6.77 11.84 18.97
CA GLU A 380 -8.13 11.32 18.75
C GLU A 380 -9.16 12.46 18.81
N ILE A 381 -10.25 12.36 18.05
CA ILE A 381 -11.36 13.31 18.13
C ILE A 381 -12.42 12.76 19.11
N PRO A 382 -12.83 13.49 20.17
CA PRO A 382 -13.75 12.99 21.20
C PRO A 382 -15.14 12.60 20.68
N GLY A 383 -15.70 11.47 21.11
CA GLY A 383 -17.04 11.01 20.69
C GLY A 383 -17.02 9.86 19.67
N VAL A 384 -18.20 9.40 19.26
CA VAL A 384 -18.40 8.28 18.32
C VAL A 384 -18.95 8.83 17.00
N GLY A 385 -18.20 8.67 15.91
CA GLY A 385 -18.61 9.07 14.56
C GLY A 385 -19.33 7.96 13.78
N ASP A 386 -19.62 8.23 12.52
CA ASP A 386 -20.23 7.29 11.56
C ASP A 386 -19.39 7.18 10.27
N GLY A 387 -18.12 7.59 10.32
CA GLY A 387 -17.22 7.71 9.19
C GLY A 387 -16.59 6.40 8.72
N ALA A 388 -15.88 6.49 7.59
CA ALA A 388 -15.23 5.35 6.95
C ALA A 388 -14.22 4.65 7.90
N PRO A 389 -14.09 3.30 7.81
CA PRO A 389 -13.29 2.53 8.74
C PRO A 389 -11.81 2.95 8.75
N GLY A 390 -11.29 3.23 9.95
CA GLY A 390 -9.93 3.66 10.24
C GLY A 390 -9.44 3.16 11.59
N ARG A 391 -8.37 3.76 12.14
CA ARG A 391 -7.79 3.34 13.44
C ARG A 391 -7.58 4.50 14.42
N ARG A 392 -8.15 5.68 14.15
CA ARG A 392 -7.98 6.87 14.99
C ARG A 392 -9.14 7.04 15.97
N SER A 393 -10.32 7.42 15.49
CA SER A 393 -11.45 7.78 16.37
C SER A 393 -12.48 6.66 16.43
N ARG A 394 -13.36 6.64 17.44
CA ARG A 394 -14.41 5.62 17.56
C ARG A 394 -15.52 5.89 16.53
N SER A 395 -16.09 4.85 15.93
CA SER A 395 -17.23 4.99 15.01
C SER A 395 -18.22 3.83 15.06
N ARG A 396 -19.47 4.07 14.65
CA ARG A 396 -20.41 2.99 14.31
C ARG A 396 -19.99 2.36 12.98
N SER A 397 -20.00 1.04 12.92
CA SER A 397 -19.35 0.30 11.84
C SER A 397 -20.09 -1.02 11.58
N THR A 398 -19.92 -1.58 10.38
CA THR A 398 -20.41 -2.92 10.02
C THR A 398 -19.50 -4.04 10.56
N ARG A 399 -18.33 -3.69 11.08
CA ARG A 399 -17.34 -4.58 11.73
C ARG A 399 -16.99 -4.10 13.14
N GLY A 400 -16.47 -4.98 13.98
CA GLY A 400 -16.08 -4.65 15.36
C GLY A 400 -17.03 -5.24 16.40
N ARG A 401 -16.92 -4.74 17.64
CA ARG A 401 -17.65 -5.30 18.79
C ARG A 401 -19.14 -5.00 18.62
N ALA A 402 -19.99 -6.02 18.70
CA ALA A 402 -21.44 -5.81 18.74
C ALA A 402 -21.80 -5.09 20.05
N VAL A 403 -22.45 -3.94 19.95
CA VAL A 403 -22.81 -3.11 21.12
C VAL A 403 -24.32 -3.04 21.29
N ARG A 404 -25.10 -3.17 20.21
CA ARG A 404 -26.57 -3.11 20.26
C ARG A 404 -27.23 -3.96 19.18
N THR A 405 -28.49 -4.34 19.41
CA THR A 405 -29.39 -4.95 18.43
C THR A 405 -30.12 -3.88 17.59
N THR A 406 -30.46 -4.22 16.34
CA THR A 406 -31.34 -3.42 15.47
C THR A 406 -32.32 -4.32 14.72
N THR A 407 -33.43 -3.77 14.24
CA THR A 407 -34.36 -4.45 13.30
C THR A 407 -34.10 -4.06 11.85
N GLU A 408 -33.15 -3.15 11.61
CA GLU A 408 -32.77 -2.72 10.27
C GLU A 408 -32.04 -3.85 9.51
N PRO A 409 -32.44 -4.15 8.26
CA PRO A 409 -31.80 -5.16 7.44
C PRO A 409 -30.35 -4.77 7.06
N GLY A 410 -29.50 -5.77 6.78
CA GLY A 410 -28.16 -5.56 6.21
C GLY A 410 -27.00 -5.35 7.20
N THR A 411 -27.22 -5.52 8.51
CA THR A 411 -26.19 -5.28 9.56
C THR A 411 -25.57 -6.57 10.16
N GLY A 412 -25.76 -7.73 9.52
CA GLY A 412 -25.33 -9.04 10.02
C GLY A 412 -26.15 -9.51 11.23
N VAL A 413 -26.20 -10.82 11.50
CA VAL A 413 -27.09 -11.38 12.54
C VAL A 413 -26.51 -11.18 13.95
N HIS A 414 -27.31 -10.59 14.84
CA HIS A 414 -27.06 -10.58 16.27
C HIS A 414 -27.68 -11.82 16.91
N LEU A 415 -26.90 -12.89 17.09
CA LEU A 415 -27.38 -14.21 17.52
C LEU A 415 -28.18 -14.13 18.84
N VAL A 416 -27.62 -13.51 19.88
CA VAL A 416 -28.28 -13.40 21.19
C VAL A 416 -29.60 -12.62 21.09
N GLY A 417 -29.60 -11.44 20.46
CA GLY A 417 -30.82 -10.65 20.24
C GLY A 417 -31.87 -11.36 19.39
N THR A 418 -31.45 -12.16 18.41
CA THR A 418 -32.36 -12.97 17.58
C THR A 418 -32.99 -14.09 18.41
N LEU A 419 -32.21 -14.75 19.27
CA LEU A 419 -32.73 -15.76 20.19
C LEU A 419 -33.67 -15.16 21.24
N PHE A 420 -33.37 -13.97 21.78
CA PHE A 420 -34.27 -13.28 22.71
C PHE A 420 -35.58 -12.87 22.04
N ALA A 421 -35.52 -12.31 20.83
CA ALA A 421 -36.71 -11.97 20.06
C ALA A 421 -37.56 -13.21 19.74
N ALA A 422 -36.91 -14.31 19.34
CA ALA A 422 -37.61 -15.57 19.11
C ALA A 422 -38.20 -16.15 20.40
N ALA A 423 -37.51 -16.01 21.54
CA ALA A 423 -37.93 -16.57 22.82
C ALA A 423 -39.34 -16.08 23.23
N GLU A 424 -39.67 -14.82 22.98
CA GLU A 424 -40.97 -14.22 23.31
C GLU A 424 -42.14 -14.87 22.55
N HIS A 425 -41.88 -15.49 21.40
CA HIS A 425 -42.90 -16.06 20.53
C HIS A 425 -43.02 -17.59 20.63
N GLN A 426 -42.22 -18.25 21.48
CA GLN A 426 -42.13 -19.71 21.49
C GLN A 426 -43.44 -20.39 21.92
N THR A 427 -44.13 -19.83 22.90
CA THR A 427 -45.41 -20.36 23.39
C THR A 427 -46.49 -20.26 22.32
N VAL A 428 -46.60 -19.10 21.66
CA VAL A 428 -47.55 -18.86 20.57
C VAL A 428 -47.27 -19.76 19.37
N ARG A 429 -46.00 -20.08 19.12
CA ARG A 429 -45.57 -21.01 18.07
C ARG A 429 -45.68 -22.48 18.47
N GLY A 430 -46.29 -22.78 19.62
CA GLY A 430 -46.58 -24.14 20.07
C GLY A 430 -45.35 -24.95 20.46
N ARG A 431 -44.25 -24.30 20.87
CA ARG A 431 -43.08 -25.03 21.39
C ARG A 431 -43.35 -25.45 22.83
N THR A 432 -43.42 -26.76 23.04
CA THR A 432 -43.55 -27.39 24.36
C THR A 432 -42.26 -28.09 24.82
N ALA A 433 -41.39 -28.49 23.90
CA ALA A 433 -40.05 -29.04 24.14
C ALA A 433 -39.18 -28.92 22.86
N GLY A 434 -37.88 -29.22 22.94
CA GLY A 434 -36.97 -29.26 21.78
C GLY A 434 -36.41 -27.90 21.35
N ALA A 435 -35.88 -27.81 20.12
CA ALA A 435 -35.21 -26.61 19.60
C ALA A 435 -36.15 -25.39 19.45
N MET A 436 -35.56 -24.18 19.49
CA MET A 436 -36.31 -22.93 19.35
C MET A 436 -36.84 -22.79 17.92
N ARG A 437 -38.14 -22.47 17.77
CA ARG A 437 -38.76 -22.21 16.46
C ARG A 437 -38.50 -20.77 16.05
N LEU A 438 -37.59 -20.58 15.09
CA LEU A 438 -37.22 -19.27 14.55
C LEU A 438 -38.12 -18.90 13.37
N ALA A 439 -38.48 -17.63 13.27
CA ALA A 439 -39.16 -17.04 12.11
C ALA A 439 -38.36 -15.84 11.57
N PRO A 440 -38.54 -15.45 10.29
CA PRO A 440 -37.83 -14.31 9.70
C PRO A 440 -37.97 -13.00 10.50
N SER A 441 -39.12 -12.79 11.17
CA SER A 441 -39.40 -11.62 12.01
C SER A 441 -38.54 -11.54 13.28
N ASP A 442 -37.89 -12.63 13.69
CA ASP A 442 -37.05 -12.66 14.90
C ASP A 442 -35.64 -12.19 14.64
N ILE A 443 -35.22 -12.16 13.37
CA ILE A 443 -33.86 -11.81 13.00
C ILE A 443 -33.57 -10.40 13.51
N ARG A 444 -32.50 -10.27 14.28
CA ARG A 444 -31.97 -8.98 14.74
C ARG A 444 -30.63 -8.72 14.09
N GLY A 445 -30.46 -7.50 13.61
CA GLY A 445 -29.20 -6.96 13.12
C GLY A 445 -28.23 -6.62 14.27
N ALA A 446 -26.93 -6.67 14.01
CA ALA A 446 -25.88 -6.29 14.96
C ALA A 446 -25.32 -4.89 14.65
N VAL A 447 -25.62 -3.90 15.51
CA VAL A 447 -24.92 -2.62 15.48
C VAL A 447 -23.55 -2.81 16.12
N ARG A 448 -22.50 -2.59 15.33
CA ARG A 448 -21.11 -2.78 15.78
C ARG A 448 -20.41 -1.43 15.93
N GLU A 449 -19.49 -1.38 16.89
CA GLU A 449 -18.61 -0.24 17.08
C GLU A 449 -17.20 -0.62 16.60
N GLY A 450 -16.66 0.24 15.72
CA GLY A 450 -15.33 0.15 15.14
C GLY A 450 -14.55 1.44 15.34
N ARG A 451 -13.54 1.67 14.51
CA ARG A 451 -12.77 2.91 14.47
C ARG A 451 -12.86 3.52 13.07
N GLU A 452 -12.76 4.84 12.97
CA GLU A 452 -12.76 5.63 11.73
C GLU A 452 -11.44 6.38 11.50
N GLY A 453 -11.22 6.77 10.25
CA GLY A 453 -10.11 7.62 9.83
C GLY A 453 -10.59 9.06 9.65
N ASN A 454 -9.81 10.03 10.11
CA ASN A 454 -10.17 11.44 10.10
C ASN A 454 -9.61 12.16 8.87
N LEU A 455 -10.00 13.41 8.66
CA LEU A 455 -9.22 14.38 7.89
C LEU A 455 -8.28 15.10 8.85
N VAL A 456 -6.97 14.98 8.67
CA VAL A 456 -5.97 15.76 9.41
C VAL A 456 -5.48 16.90 8.51
N LEU A 457 -5.74 18.14 8.91
CA LEU A 457 -5.38 19.33 8.16
C LEU A 457 -4.27 20.08 8.88
N PHE A 458 -3.07 20.08 8.31
CA PHE A 458 -1.93 20.82 8.85
C PHE A 458 -1.94 22.26 8.35
N VAL A 459 -1.83 23.22 9.27
CA VAL A 459 -1.58 24.63 8.95
C VAL A 459 -0.15 24.93 9.43
N VAL A 460 0.79 25.02 8.51
CA VAL A 460 2.22 25.15 8.80
C VAL A 460 2.68 26.58 8.53
N ASP A 461 3.18 27.23 9.57
CA ASP A 461 3.86 28.52 9.47
C ASP A 461 5.24 28.36 8.82
N ALA A 462 5.48 29.05 7.70
CA ALA A 462 6.75 29.04 6.97
C ALA A 462 7.43 30.42 6.93
N SER A 463 7.08 31.32 7.86
CA SER A 463 7.56 32.70 7.90
C SER A 463 9.04 32.86 8.26
N GLY A 464 9.56 34.10 8.20
CA GLY A 464 10.97 34.40 8.48
C GLY A 464 11.45 34.05 9.90
N SER A 465 10.56 34.03 10.90
CA SER A 465 10.91 33.53 12.25
C SER A 465 11.18 32.02 12.26
N MET A 466 10.78 31.29 11.22
CA MET A 466 11.02 29.86 11.03
C MET A 466 12.33 29.56 10.27
N ALA A 467 13.10 30.59 9.88
CA ALA A 467 14.28 30.45 9.02
C ALA A 467 15.53 29.87 9.71
N ALA A 468 15.51 29.67 11.03
CA ALA A 468 16.57 28.97 11.74
C ALA A 468 16.61 27.49 11.30
N ARG A 469 17.76 26.99 10.83
CA ARG A 469 17.95 25.63 10.29
C ARG A 469 17.41 24.54 11.22
N ASP A 470 17.67 24.67 12.52
CA ASP A 470 17.26 23.69 13.52
C ASP A 470 15.75 23.69 13.75
N ARG A 471 15.10 24.85 13.65
CA ARG A 471 13.65 25.01 13.85
C ARG A 471 12.87 24.46 12.66
N LEU A 472 13.34 24.72 11.44
CA LEU A 472 12.73 24.17 10.23
C LEU A 472 12.91 22.65 10.16
N SER A 473 14.09 22.13 10.51
CA SER A 473 14.33 20.69 10.56
C SER A 473 13.44 20.00 11.60
N ALA A 474 13.29 20.59 12.79
CA ALA A 474 12.40 20.07 13.84
C ALA A 474 10.91 20.08 13.43
N VAL A 475 10.43 21.16 12.80
CA VAL A 475 9.04 21.27 12.34
C VAL A 475 8.77 20.32 11.17
N THR A 476 9.69 20.25 10.21
CA THR A 476 9.60 19.30 9.09
C THR A 476 9.61 17.87 9.60
N GLY A 477 10.51 17.53 10.55
CA GLY A 477 10.55 16.22 11.20
C GLY A 477 9.26 15.89 11.97
N ALA A 478 8.68 16.86 12.67
CA ALA A 478 7.41 16.68 13.38
C ALA A 478 6.23 16.48 12.42
N VAL A 479 6.13 17.27 11.35
CA VAL A 479 5.09 17.13 10.32
C VAL A 479 5.20 15.78 9.62
N VAL A 480 6.42 15.37 9.23
CA VAL A 480 6.66 14.05 8.61
C VAL A 480 6.28 12.92 9.56
N SER A 481 6.61 13.03 10.86
CA SER A 481 6.24 12.02 11.86
C SER A 481 4.72 11.93 12.04
N LEU A 482 4.02 13.08 12.05
CA LEU A 482 2.56 13.14 12.13
C LEU A 482 1.87 12.65 10.85
N LEU A 483 2.46 12.91 9.68
CA LEU A 483 2.01 12.35 8.40
C LEU A 483 2.10 10.83 8.36
N ARG A 484 3.20 10.27 8.89
CA ARG A 484 3.38 8.82 8.99
C ARG A 484 2.37 8.18 9.95
N ASP A 485 2.07 8.83 11.08
CA ASP A 485 0.98 8.38 11.99
C ASP A 485 -0.39 8.46 11.30
N ALA A 486 -0.66 9.54 10.58
CA ALA A 486 -1.90 9.72 9.83
C ALA A 486 -2.11 8.61 8.78
N TYR A 487 -1.04 8.20 8.10
CA TYR A 487 -1.03 7.04 7.22
C TYR A 487 -1.33 5.72 7.94
N GLN A 488 -0.61 5.43 9.02
CA GLN A 488 -0.81 4.21 9.81
C GLN A 488 -2.25 4.09 10.34
N ARG A 489 -2.92 5.22 10.57
CA ARG A 489 -4.28 5.29 11.12
C ARG A 489 -5.40 5.46 10.10
N ARG A 490 -5.05 5.52 8.80
CA ARG A 490 -5.98 5.65 7.67
C ARG A 490 -6.70 7.01 7.62
N ASP A 491 -6.01 8.09 7.98
CA ASP A 491 -6.51 9.44 7.83
C ASP A 491 -6.26 9.99 6.42
N LYS A 492 -7.13 10.89 5.95
CA LYS A 492 -6.77 11.80 4.85
C LYS A 492 -5.94 12.93 5.42
N VAL A 493 -4.95 13.39 4.67
CA VAL A 493 -4.12 14.52 5.07
C VAL A 493 -4.19 15.64 4.05
N ALA A 494 -4.24 16.87 4.56
CA ALA A 494 -4.04 18.07 3.78
C ALA A 494 -3.02 18.98 4.49
N VAL A 495 -2.30 19.78 3.72
CA VAL A 495 -1.29 20.71 4.24
C VAL A 495 -1.50 22.08 3.61
N ILE A 496 -1.70 23.08 4.47
CA ILE A 496 -1.74 24.50 4.14
C ILE A 496 -0.46 25.12 4.69
N THR A 497 0.22 25.90 3.86
CA THR A 497 1.35 26.72 4.30
C THR A 497 0.94 28.18 4.34
N VAL A 498 1.46 28.90 5.32
CA VAL A 498 1.22 30.34 5.47
C VAL A 498 2.56 31.06 5.32
N ARG A 499 2.70 31.84 4.24
CA ARG A 499 3.94 32.52 3.88
C ARG A 499 3.66 33.80 3.08
N GLY A 500 4.42 34.86 3.34
CA GLY A 500 4.32 36.10 2.57
C GLY A 500 3.00 36.81 2.84
N THR A 501 2.16 36.99 1.82
CA THR A 501 0.89 37.71 1.94
C THR A 501 -0.36 36.82 1.93
N ASP A 502 -0.22 35.51 1.67
CA ASP A 502 -1.36 34.59 1.51
C ASP A 502 -1.10 33.19 2.11
N ALA A 503 -2.11 32.31 2.03
CA ALA A 503 -2.06 30.92 2.44
C ALA A 503 -2.28 29.97 1.24
N GLU A 504 -1.38 29.01 1.07
CA GLU A 504 -1.40 28.08 -0.06
C GLU A 504 -1.78 26.67 0.41
N LEU A 505 -2.71 26.02 -0.32
CA LEU A 505 -3.00 24.60 -0.13
C LEU A 505 -1.98 23.77 -0.91
N VAL A 506 -0.84 23.53 -0.27
CA VAL A 506 0.28 22.78 -0.88
C VAL A 506 -0.11 21.32 -1.13
N LEU A 507 -0.85 20.73 -0.20
CA LEU A 507 -1.36 19.36 -0.33
C LEU A 507 -2.89 19.35 -0.16
N PRO A 508 -3.67 19.07 -1.22
CA PRO A 508 -5.10 18.83 -1.08
C PRO A 508 -5.36 17.53 -0.29
N PRO A 509 -6.55 17.35 0.31
CA PRO A 509 -6.90 16.14 1.05
C PRO A 509 -6.59 14.85 0.26
N THR A 510 -5.59 14.10 0.71
CA THR A 510 -5.12 12.85 0.09
C THR A 510 -4.81 11.79 1.12
N SER A 511 -4.95 10.52 0.77
CA SER A 511 -4.46 9.39 1.56
C SER A 511 -3.01 9.01 1.25
N SER A 512 -2.40 9.62 0.21
CA SER A 512 -1.03 9.34 -0.22
C SER A 512 -0.01 10.17 0.56
N VAL A 513 0.95 9.49 1.18
CA VAL A 513 2.05 10.09 1.96
C VAL A 513 3.14 10.62 1.04
N ASP A 514 3.44 9.94 -0.06
CA ASP A 514 4.57 10.28 -0.92
C ASP A 514 4.36 11.61 -1.63
N VAL A 515 3.11 11.89 -2.05
CA VAL A 515 2.71 13.20 -2.59
C VAL A 515 2.85 14.30 -1.53
N ALA A 516 2.49 13.99 -0.27
CA ALA A 516 2.64 14.92 0.85
C ALA A 516 4.11 15.28 1.10
N VAL A 517 4.97 14.26 1.13
CA VAL A 517 6.40 14.39 1.41
C VAL A 517 7.14 15.12 0.30
N ARG A 518 6.89 14.76 -0.97
CA ARG A 518 7.53 15.41 -2.13
C ARG A 518 7.24 16.91 -2.17
N ARG A 519 5.99 17.30 -1.87
CA ARG A 519 5.58 18.71 -1.83
C ARG A 519 6.11 19.45 -0.60
N LEU A 520 6.25 18.77 0.54
CA LEU A 520 6.87 19.36 1.74
C LEU A 520 8.37 19.65 1.57
N ARG A 521 9.12 18.77 0.87
CA ARG A 521 10.55 18.98 0.57
C ARG A 521 10.82 20.22 -0.29
N ALA A 522 9.84 20.62 -1.11
CA ALA A 522 9.93 21.80 -1.96
C ALA A 522 9.58 23.11 -1.22
N MET A 523 9.20 23.06 0.06
CA MET A 523 8.80 24.26 0.82
C MET A 523 9.99 25.21 1.02
N ARG A 524 9.80 26.45 0.58
CA ARG A 524 10.73 27.56 0.84
C ARG A 524 10.25 28.33 2.07
N THR A 525 11.17 28.69 2.97
CA THR A 525 10.86 29.52 4.15
C THR A 525 11.16 30.99 3.89
N GLY A 526 10.51 31.88 4.65
CA GLY A 526 10.79 33.32 4.65
C GLY A 526 9.57 34.18 4.33
N GLY A 527 9.60 35.45 4.76
CA GLY A 527 8.51 36.41 4.58
C GLY A 527 7.61 36.58 5.81
N ARG A 528 6.46 37.23 5.61
CA ARG A 528 5.45 37.52 6.64
C ARG A 528 4.59 36.29 6.96
N THR A 529 3.80 36.38 8.05
CA THR A 529 3.01 35.31 8.65
C THR A 529 1.50 35.62 8.60
N PRO A 530 0.81 35.39 7.47
CA PRO A 530 -0.60 35.71 7.33
C PRO A 530 -1.51 34.62 7.94
N LEU A 531 -1.41 34.35 9.25
CA LEU A 531 -2.17 33.29 9.95
C LEU A 531 -3.69 33.37 9.72
N ALA A 532 -4.25 34.59 9.60
CA ALA A 532 -5.66 34.78 9.30
C ALA A 532 -6.05 34.14 7.95
N ALA A 533 -5.22 34.28 6.91
CA ALA A 533 -5.45 33.64 5.62
C ALA A 533 -5.37 32.11 5.74
N GLY A 534 -4.44 31.60 6.55
CA GLY A 534 -4.29 30.18 6.84
C GLY A 534 -5.54 29.55 7.46
N PHE A 535 -6.10 30.17 8.51
CA PHE A 535 -7.31 29.66 9.15
C PHE A 535 -8.56 29.80 8.27
N LEU A 536 -8.69 30.89 7.50
CA LEU A 536 -9.78 31.03 6.52
C LEU A 536 -9.70 29.97 5.42
N LYS A 537 -8.48 29.68 4.93
CA LYS A 537 -8.25 28.62 3.95
C LYS A 537 -8.55 27.25 4.55
N ALA A 538 -8.15 27.02 5.81
CA ALA A 538 -8.45 25.77 6.50
C ALA A 538 -9.96 25.56 6.63
N ARG A 539 -10.71 26.59 7.00
CA ARG A 539 -12.17 26.58 7.05
C ARG A 539 -12.77 26.24 5.69
N GLN A 540 -12.26 26.83 4.61
CA GLN A 540 -12.72 26.51 3.24
C GLN A 540 -12.51 25.03 2.90
N VAL A 541 -11.35 24.46 3.24
CA VAL A 541 -11.03 23.04 2.97
C VAL A 541 -11.93 22.12 3.79
N VAL A 542 -12.12 22.40 5.08
CA VAL A 542 -13.00 21.62 5.96
C VAL A 542 -14.43 21.62 5.44
N LEU A 543 -14.99 22.79 5.13
CA LEU A 543 -16.36 22.90 4.60
C LEU A 543 -16.53 22.17 3.27
N ARG A 544 -15.52 22.24 2.38
CA ARG A 544 -15.56 21.54 1.10
C ARG A 544 -15.51 20.02 1.28
N GLU A 545 -14.66 19.53 2.17
CA GLU A 545 -14.56 18.09 2.41
C GLU A 545 -15.78 17.55 3.17
N GLN A 546 -16.42 18.34 4.03
CA GLN A 546 -17.69 17.98 4.66
C GLN A 546 -18.82 17.75 3.64
N VAL A 547 -18.80 18.42 2.48
CA VAL A 547 -19.75 18.13 1.40
C VAL A 547 -19.42 16.82 0.69
N ARG A 548 -18.13 16.52 0.50
CA ARG A 548 -17.66 15.33 -0.22
C ARG A 548 -17.75 14.04 0.61
N ASP A 549 -17.46 14.14 1.91
CA ASP A 549 -17.49 13.04 2.87
C ASP A 549 -18.08 13.54 4.21
N PRO A 550 -19.43 13.68 4.30
CA PRO A 550 -20.09 14.30 5.46
C PRO A 550 -19.88 13.56 6.77
N ARG A 551 -19.55 12.27 6.71
CA ARG A 551 -19.35 11.42 7.90
C ARG A 551 -17.91 11.45 8.39
N ARG A 552 -16.97 12.00 7.61
CA ARG A 552 -15.56 12.10 8.00
C ARG A 552 -15.31 13.34 8.84
N ARG A 553 -14.79 13.11 10.04
CA ARG A 553 -14.48 14.18 10.99
C ARG A 553 -13.12 14.79 10.68
N ALA A 554 -12.99 16.09 10.92
CA ALA A 554 -11.76 16.83 10.67
C ALA A 554 -11.05 17.19 11.98
N LEU A 555 -9.71 17.17 11.92
CA LEU A 555 -8.78 17.60 12.95
C LEU A 555 -7.81 18.60 12.32
N VAL A 556 -7.78 19.83 12.81
CA VAL A 556 -6.83 20.86 12.38
C VAL A 556 -5.63 20.87 13.32
N VAL A 557 -4.42 20.79 12.76
CA VAL A 557 -3.17 20.86 13.50
C VAL A 557 -2.41 22.10 13.02
N ALA A 558 -2.38 23.16 13.83
CA ALA A 558 -1.68 24.39 13.49
C ALA A 558 -0.28 24.42 14.12
N LEU A 559 0.77 24.51 13.31
CA LEU A 559 2.16 24.62 13.74
C LEU A 559 2.60 26.07 13.55
N THR A 560 2.72 26.83 14.63
CA THR A 560 3.04 28.26 14.58
C THR A 560 3.61 28.76 15.91
N ASP A 561 4.36 29.86 15.86
CA ASP A 561 4.77 30.66 17.03
C ASP A 561 3.70 31.69 17.45
N GLY A 562 2.59 31.78 16.69
CA GLY A 562 1.46 32.67 16.92
C GLY A 562 1.69 34.13 16.48
N ARG A 563 2.85 34.45 15.89
CA ARG A 563 3.21 35.83 15.50
C ARG A 563 2.62 36.18 14.14
N ALA A 564 1.33 36.53 14.11
CA ALA A 564 0.68 37.01 12.89
C ALA A 564 1.27 38.36 12.44
N THR A 565 1.76 38.45 11.20
CA THR A 565 2.39 39.65 10.64
C THR A 565 1.87 39.96 9.23
N GLY A 566 2.05 41.21 8.78
CA GLY A 566 1.87 41.57 7.37
C GLY A 566 0.67 42.43 7.00
N ALA A 567 -0.24 42.72 7.92
CA ALA A 567 -1.22 43.81 7.75
C ALA A 567 -1.71 44.35 9.11
N LYS A 568 -2.39 45.50 9.13
CA LYS A 568 -2.90 46.15 10.35
C LYS A 568 -3.75 45.17 11.17
N ASP A 569 -3.57 45.17 12.49
CA ASP A 569 -4.26 44.27 13.44
C ASP A 569 -4.17 42.77 13.09
N ALA A 570 -3.02 42.33 12.56
CA ALA A 570 -2.81 40.94 12.09
C ALA A 570 -3.17 39.89 13.16
N VAL A 571 -2.79 40.12 14.42
CA VAL A 571 -3.12 39.21 15.54
C VAL A 571 -4.63 39.15 15.75
N ALA A 572 -5.33 40.29 15.84
CA ALA A 572 -6.78 40.31 16.03
C ALA A 572 -7.54 39.69 14.84
N ARG A 573 -7.03 39.82 13.61
CA ARG A 573 -7.60 39.13 12.43
C ARG A 573 -7.37 37.62 12.48
N ALA A 574 -6.20 37.16 12.92
CA ALA A 574 -5.92 35.74 13.09
C ALA A 574 -6.83 35.10 14.14
N ARG A 575 -7.06 35.77 15.28
CA ARG A 575 -8.01 35.31 16.31
C ARG A 575 -9.44 35.20 15.81
N ARG A 576 -9.93 36.20 15.06
CA ARG A 576 -11.26 36.15 14.44
C ARG A 576 -11.39 34.99 13.44
N ALA A 577 -10.38 34.78 12.60
CA ALA A 577 -10.36 33.66 11.65
C ALA A 577 -10.31 32.29 12.35
N ALA A 578 -9.56 32.18 13.45
CA ALA A 578 -9.55 31.00 14.32
C ALA A 578 -10.93 30.72 14.92
N GLY A 579 -11.62 31.75 15.44
CA GLY A 579 -12.99 31.61 15.94
C GLY A 579 -13.97 31.13 14.86
N MET A 580 -13.90 31.69 13.65
CA MET A 580 -14.74 31.25 12.52
C MET A 580 -14.48 29.80 12.09
N LEU A 581 -13.26 29.30 12.28
CA LEU A 581 -12.92 27.90 12.06
C LEU A 581 -13.43 27.01 13.20
N ALA A 582 -13.33 27.46 14.46
CA ALA A 582 -13.89 26.74 15.60
C ALA A 582 -15.41 26.55 15.48
N ASP A 583 -16.13 27.54 14.92
CA ASP A 583 -17.58 27.48 14.71
C ASP A 583 -18.01 26.39 13.71
N THR A 584 -17.08 25.79 12.94
CA THR A 584 -17.38 24.60 12.11
C THR A 584 -17.33 23.29 12.90
N ASN A 585 -17.21 23.35 14.24
CA ASN A 585 -17.12 22.21 15.14
C ASN A 585 -15.98 21.23 14.80
N VAL A 586 -14.86 21.79 14.31
CA VAL A 586 -13.67 21.02 13.96
C VAL A 586 -12.78 20.87 15.19
N ALA A 587 -12.28 19.67 15.47
CA ALA A 587 -11.28 19.53 16.51
C ALA A 587 -10.00 20.21 16.08
N SER A 588 -9.35 20.90 17.01
CA SER A 588 -8.17 21.70 16.71
C SER A 588 -7.07 21.47 17.74
N ILE A 589 -5.81 21.52 17.30
CA ILE A 589 -4.62 21.48 18.15
C ILE A 589 -3.64 22.51 17.63
N VAL A 590 -3.07 23.31 18.53
CA VAL A 590 -1.97 24.22 18.23
C VAL A 590 -0.68 23.65 18.79
N VAL A 591 0.31 23.53 17.92
CA VAL A 591 1.68 23.14 18.22
C VAL A 591 2.53 24.39 18.27
N ASP A 592 3.00 24.72 19.47
CA ASP A 592 3.82 25.90 19.72
C ASP A 592 5.26 25.68 19.24
N CYS A 593 5.68 26.48 18.26
CA CYS A 593 7.03 26.49 17.71
C CYS A 593 7.96 27.56 18.31
N GLU A 594 7.51 28.32 19.32
CA GLU A 594 8.32 29.36 19.97
C GLU A 594 9.48 28.74 20.77
N THR A 595 10.71 29.20 20.50
CA THR A 595 11.91 28.81 21.28
C THR A 595 12.64 30.05 21.80
N GLY A 596 13.07 30.00 23.07
CA GLY A 596 13.76 31.11 23.75
C GLY A 596 13.39 31.24 25.23
N MET A 597 14.21 31.99 25.98
CA MET A 597 14.00 32.29 27.41
C MET A 597 12.83 33.28 27.64
N VAL A 598 12.51 34.11 26.64
CA VAL A 598 11.38 35.05 26.65
C VAL A 598 10.33 34.55 25.67
N ARG A 599 9.10 34.32 26.15
CA ARG A 599 7.99 33.77 25.36
C ARG A 599 6.80 34.72 25.37
N LEU A 600 6.16 34.88 24.23
CA LEU A 600 5.00 35.77 24.07
C LEU A 600 3.67 35.05 24.34
N GLY A 601 3.64 33.71 24.27
CA GLY A 601 2.46 32.91 24.61
C GLY A 601 1.30 33.01 23.60
N LEU A 602 1.53 33.59 22.42
CA LEU A 602 0.51 33.84 21.41
C LEU A 602 -0.10 32.56 20.82
N ALA A 603 0.68 31.47 20.73
CA ALA A 603 0.18 30.17 20.30
C ALA A 603 -0.84 29.58 21.29
N ALA A 604 -0.66 29.80 22.60
CA ALA A 604 -1.61 29.36 23.62
C ALA A 604 -2.93 30.15 23.56
N ASP A 605 -2.85 31.45 23.25
CA ASP A 605 -4.03 32.27 22.99
C ASP A 605 -4.81 31.78 21.76
N LEU A 606 -4.11 31.46 20.66
CA LEU A 606 -4.74 30.90 19.46
C LEU A 606 -5.39 29.55 19.72
N ALA A 607 -4.81 28.71 20.59
CA ALA A 607 -5.41 27.44 20.97
C ALA A 607 -6.77 27.65 21.67
N ARG A 608 -6.87 28.67 22.54
CA ARG A 608 -8.14 29.05 23.17
C ARG A 608 -9.17 29.55 22.15
N ASP A 609 -8.75 30.39 21.21
CA ASP A 609 -9.65 30.91 20.17
C ASP A 609 -10.14 29.81 19.22
N LEU A 610 -9.31 28.79 18.96
CA LEU A 610 -9.68 27.57 18.20
C LEU A 610 -10.50 26.57 19.02
N ARG A 611 -10.72 26.81 20.32
CA ARG A 611 -11.30 25.83 21.27
C ARG A 611 -10.60 24.47 21.21
N GLY A 612 -9.27 24.50 21.06
CA GLY A 612 -8.44 23.35 20.77
C GLY A 612 -7.40 23.03 21.85
N GLY A 613 -6.69 21.91 21.66
CA GLY A 613 -5.56 21.54 22.51
C GLY A 613 -4.32 22.39 22.25
N TYR A 614 -3.45 22.53 23.25
CA TYR A 614 -2.14 23.19 23.13
C TYR A 614 -1.03 22.20 23.47
N VAL A 615 0.00 22.13 22.63
CA VAL A 615 1.17 21.24 22.80
C VAL A 615 2.43 21.97 22.38
N ARG A 616 3.55 21.76 23.08
CA ARG A 616 4.84 22.31 22.63
C ARG A 616 5.53 21.40 21.62
N LEU A 617 6.29 21.96 20.68
CA LEU A 617 7.02 21.16 19.68
C LEU A 617 7.94 20.09 20.31
N ALA A 618 8.58 20.40 21.44
CA ALA A 618 9.44 19.44 22.17
C ALA A 618 8.65 18.31 22.86
N GLU A 619 7.37 18.51 23.15
CA GLU A 619 6.50 17.49 23.77
C GLU A 619 5.91 16.53 22.73
N LEU A 620 6.02 16.86 21.43
CA LEU A 620 5.70 15.95 20.34
C LEU A 620 6.81 14.93 20.07
N SER A 621 8.06 15.22 20.47
CA SER A 621 9.21 14.33 20.30
C SER A 621 9.51 13.45 21.53
N ALA A 622 9.09 13.85 22.73
CA ALA A 622 9.29 13.08 23.97
C ALA A 622 8.16 12.06 24.20
N GLN A 623 8.52 10.82 24.57
CA GLN A 623 7.63 9.65 24.74
C GLN A 623 6.55 9.75 25.86
N GLN A 624 6.26 10.92 26.45
CA GLN A 624 5.61 10.99 27.77
C GLN A 624 4.22 11.65 27.90
N VAL A 625 3.44 11.85 26.83
CA VAL A 625 2.11 12.48 27.04
C VAL A 625 0.96 11.72 26.34
N ALA A 626 0.20 10.94 27.10
CA ALA A 626 -1.11 10.42 26.67
C ALA A 626 -2.20 11.51 26.88
N GLY A 627 -3.06 11.76 25.88
CA GLY A 627 -4.37 12.41 26.07
C GLY A 627 -4.52 13.96 26.22
N VAL A 628 -4.08 14.78 25.26
CA VAL A 628 -4.27 16.26 25.32
C VAL A 628 -5.62 16.73 24.75
N VAL A 629 -6.36 15.92 24.00
CA VAL A 629 -7.73 16.27 23.58
C VAL A 629 -8.76 15.82 24.64
N ARG A 630 -8.55 16.21 25.90
CA ARG A 630 -9.51 16.03 27.01
C ARG A 630 -10.09 17.34 27.56
N ALA A 631 -9.82 18.48 26.93
CA ALA A 631 -10.16 19.78 27.51
C ALA A 631 -11.15 20.66 26.69
N ALA A 632 -11.89 20.10 25.74
CA ALA A 632 -12.85 20.88 24.94
C ALA A 632 -14.06 20.05 24.47
N ALA A 633 -14.77 19.44 25.43
CA ALA A 633 -16.13 18.95 25.24
C ALA A 633 -17.02 19.51 26.34
#